data_AF-A0A1R0H3P1-F1
#
_entry.id   AF-A0A1R0H3P1-F1
#
_cell.length_a   1.000
_cell.length_b   1.000
_cell.length_c   1.000
_cell.angle_alpha   90.00
_cell.angle_beta   90.00
_cell.angle_gamma   90.00
#
_symmetry.space_group_name_H-M   'P 1'
#
loop_
_entity.id
_entity.type
_entity.pdbx_description
1 polymer ?
#
loop_
_entity_poly.entity_id
_entity_poly.type
_entity_poly.pdbx_seq_one_letter_code
_entity_poly.pdbx_strand_id
1 'polypeptide(L)'
;MFEAESIDPDIGPYTLFAPTDQAIRKSGLEKLPENEIFSIITYHVLGKKVLSKDITNDIKFYPTLQQETKYFNLPGGKPQVLGLVRSGSKVNFKDGAFDPAEGPVTVAQADFQAAKSVLHIVDKILQIPRKSTHNLGGQSKICDFGERA
;
A
#
# COMPACT_ATOMS: atom_id res chain seq x y z
N MET A 1 28.88 29.84 -6.26
CA MET A 1 29.09 28.56 -5.58
C MET A 1 27.73 28.17 -5.05
N PHE A 2 27.06 27.22 -5.69
CA PHE A 2 25.72 26.78 -5.26
C PHE A 2 25.92 25.85 -4.06
N GLU A 3 25.67 26.34 -2.87
CA GLU A 3 25.54 25.48 -1.69
C GLU A 3 24.30 24.62 -1.93
N ALA A 4 24.51 23.32 -2.14
CA ALA A 4 23.43 22.36 -2.05
C ALA A 4 22.86 22.50 -0.64
N GLU A 5 21.63 23.04 -0.53
CA GLU A 5 20.86 23.00 0.71
C GLU A 5 20.98 21.57 1.25
N SER A 6 21.66 21.49 2.39
CA SER A 6 21.86 20.27 3.13
C SER A 6 20.50 19.69 3.44
N ILE A 7 20.13 18.64 2.70
CA ILE A 7 18.96 17.81 2.97
C ILE A 7 18.98 17.49 4.47
N ASP A 8 18.03 18.04 5.21
CA ASP A 8 17.98 18.02 6.67
C ASP A 8 18.30 16.63 7.24
N PRO A 9 19.14 16.54 8.29
CA PRO A 9 19.55 15.26 8.88
C PRO A 9 18.40 14.48 9.53
N ASP A 10 17.26 15.12 9.78
CA ASP A 10 16.08 14.55 10.44
C ASP A 10 15.13 13.79 9.49
N ILE A 11 15.38 13.85 8.18
CA ILE A 11 14.69 13.04 7.18
C ILE A 11 15.20 11.61 7.33
N GLY A 12 14.52 10.83 8.17
CA GLY A 12 14.78 9.41 8.42
C GLY A 12 14.82 8.61 7.10
N PRO A 13 15.35 7.39 7.10
CA PRO A 13 15.47 6.66 5.85
C PRO A 13 14.09 6.22 5.35
N TYR A 14 13.67 6.73 4.20
CA TYR A 14 12.40 6.39 3.57
C TYR A 14 12.58 5.35 2.46
N THR A 15 11.51 4.62 2.18
CA THR A 15 11.40 3.81 0.95
C THR A 15 10.21 4.28 0.15
N LEU A 16 10.44 4.67 -1.11
CA LEU A 16 9.41 5.12 -2.03
C LEU A 16 9.13 4.04 -3.07
N PHE A 17 7.86 3.68 -3.23
CA PHE A 17 7.41 2.81 -4.32
C PHE A 17 6.85 3.67 -5.45
N ALA A 18 7.62 3.80 -6.53
CA ALA A 18 7.23 4.59 -7.68
C ALA A 18 6.52 3.71 -8.71
N PRO A 19 5.23 3.92 -9.01
CA PRO A 19 4.57 3.21 -10.08
C PRO A 19 5.09 3.65 -11.45
N THR A 20 5.08 2.73 -12.42
CA THR A 20 5.39 3.07 -13.82
C THR A 20 4.31 3.98 -14.43
N ASP A 21 4.64 4.74 -15.48
CA ASP A 21 3.66 5.57 -16.21
C ASP A 21 2.46 4.74 -16.71
N GLN A 22 2.73 3.51 -17.16
CA GLN A 22 1.70 2.57 -17.58
C GLN A 22 0.76 2.17 -16.44
N ALA A 23 1.28 1.99 -15.22
CA ALA A 23 0.49 1.70 -14.03
C ALA A 23 -0.44 2.88 -13.68
N ILE A 24 0.09 4.10 -13.75
CA ILE A 24 -0.67 5.32 -13.48
C ILE A 24 -1.82 5.47 -14.47
N ARG A 25 -1.57 5.30 -15.77
CA ARG A 25 -2.64 5.38 -16.78
C ARG A 25 -3.73 4.33 -16.60
N LYS A 26 -3.37 3.12 -16.16
CA LYS A 26 -4.34 2.02 -15.92
C LYS A 26 -5.15 2.20 -14.64
N SER A 27 -4.60 2.87 -13.64
CA SER A 27 -5.22 3.02 -12.32
C SER A 27 -6.45 3.91 -12.30
N GLY A 28 -6.61 4.80 -13.29
CA GLY A 28 -7.73 5.76 -13.33
C GLY A 28 -7.71 6.78 -12.19
N LEU A 29 -6.55 7.06 -11.58
CA LEU A 29 -6.37 8.05 -10.50
C LEU A 29 -6.97 9.43 -10.82
N GLU A 30 -7.03 9.79 -12.11
CA GLU A 30 -7.62 11.03 -12.62
C GLU A 30 -9.11 11.23 -12.26
N LYS A 31 -9.82 10.15 -11.90
CA LYS A 31 -11.24 10.19 -11.51
C LYS A 31 -11.45 10.33 -10.00
N LEU A 32 -10.38 10.30 -9.21
CA LEU A 32 -10.45 10.37 -7.76
C LEU A 32 -10.30 11.81 -7.27
N PRO A 33 -10.93 12.14 -6.13
CA PRO A 33 -10.73 13.44 -5.50
C PRO A 33 -9.30 13.56 -4.94
N GLU A 34 -8.79 14.80 -4.87
CA GLU A 34 -7.40 15.10 -4.51
C GLU A 34 -6.98 14.52 -3.14
N ASN A 35 -7.90 14.53 -2.17
CA ASN A 35 -7.67 13.94 -0.85
C ASN A 35 -7.45 12.42 -0.89
N GLU A 36 -8.12 11.70 -1.79
CA GLU A 36 -7.90 10.27 -1.99
C GLU A 36 -6.56 10.03 -2.69
N ILE A 37 -6.21 10.86 -3.67
CA ILE A 37 -4.92 10.77 -4.38
C ILE A 37 -3.76 10.96 -3.39
N PHE A 38 -3.82 11.98 -2.54
CA PHE A 38 -2.78 12.22 -1.53
C PHE A 38 -2.62 11.04 -0.57
N SER A 39 -3.75 10.47 -0.16
CA SER A 39 -3.78 9.27 0.66
C SER A 39 -3.17 8.04 -0.03
N ILE A 40 -3.37 7.89 -1.34
CA ILE A 40 -2.80 6.78 -2.12
C ILE A 40 -1.28 6.99 -2.24
N ILE A 41 -0.83 8.21 -2.53
CA ILE A 41 0.61 8.50 -2.66
C ILE A 41 1.32 8.29 -1.32
N THR A 42 0.76 8.73 -0.19
CA THR A 42 1.34 8.51 1.14
C THR A 42 1.41 7.03 1.51
N TYR A 43 0.52 6.20 0.97
CA TYR A 43 0.58 4.73 1.11
C TYR A 43 1.78 4.10 0.37
N HIS A 44 2.31 4.75 -0.66
CA HIS A 44 3.51 4.30 -1.39
C HIS A 44 4.81 4.63 -0.67
N VAL A 45 4.76 5.31 0.49
CA VAL A 45 5.94 5.70 1.25
C VAL A 45 6.01 4.91 2.55
N LEU A 46 7.17 4.29 2.79
CA LEU A 46 7.50 3.66 4.08
C LEU A 46 8.42 4.57 4.87
N GLY A 47 8.14 4.73 6.17
CA GLY A 47 9.01 5.42 7.12
C GLY A 47 10.27 4.64 7.53
N LYS A 48 10.75 3.72 6.68
CA LYS A 48 11.94 2.89 6.91
C LYS A 48 12.67 2.59 5.60
N LYS A 49 13.99 2.39 5.68
CA LYS A 49 14.78 1.81 4.58
C LYS A 49 14.45 0.33 4.44
N VAL A 50 14.03 -0.10 3.26
CA VAL A 50 13.83 -1.52 2.93
C VAL A 50 14.48 -1.78 1.59
N LEU A 51 15.56 -2.56 1.58
CA LEU A 51 16.17 -3.04 0.35
C LEU A 51 15.50 -4.34 -0.08
N SER A 52 15.58 -4.67 -1.37
CA SER A 52 15.03 -5.94 -1.86
C SER A 52 15.70 -7.17 -1.25
N LYS A 53 16.93 -6.99 -0.73
CA LYS A 53 17.69 -8.00 0.00
C LYS A 53 17.18 -8.26 1.41
N ASP A 54 16.53 -7.28 2.04
CA ASP A 54 15.99 -7.41 3.40
C ASP A 54 14.64 -8.17 3.41
N ILE A 55 14.04 -8.33 2.23
CA ILE A 55 12.76 -8.99 2.01
C ILE A 55 12.98 -10.49 1.87
N THR A 56 12.40 -11.23 2.81
CA THR A 56 12.48 -12.68 2.92
C THR A 56 11.30 -13.35 2.22
N ASN A 57 11.35 -14.68 2.15
CA ASN A 57 10.23 -15.49 1.65
C ASN A 57 8.99 -15.41 2.56
N ASP A 58 9.18 -15.04 3.83
CA ASP A 58 8.09 -14.74 4.75
C ASP A 58 7.56 -13.32 4.56
N ILE A 59 6.24 -13.16 4.74
CA ILE A 59 5.58 -11.87 4.66
C ILE A 59 6.04 -11.00 5.83
N LYS A 60 6.68 -9.87 5.51
CA LYS A 60 7.04 -8.83 6.48
C LYS A 60 6.17 -7.60 6.28
N PHE A 61 5.57 -7.11 7.36
CA PHE A 61 4.73 -5.91 7.35
C PHE A 61 5.52 -4.68 7.78
N TYR A 62 5.45 -3.62 6.98
CA TYR A 62 6.10 -2.34 7.25
C TYR A 62 5.06 -1.24 7.41
N PRO A 63 5.20 -0.34 8.40
CA PRO A 63 4.30 0.79 8.55
C PRO A 63 4.49 1.78 7.38
N THR A 64 3.38 2.18 6.78
CA THR A 64 3.37 3.24 5.76
C THR A 64 3.28 4.62 6.42
N LEU A 65 3.54 5.69 5.67
CA LEU A 65 3.33 7.06 6.15
C LEU A 65 1.88 7.52 6.10
N GLN A 66 0.95 6.65 5.72
CA GLN A 66 -0.46 6.96 5.78
C GLN A 66 -0.93 7.11 7.24
N GLN A 67 -1.43 8.30 7.59
CA GLN A 67 -1.95 8.69 8.90
C GLN A 67 -3.48 8.90 8.93
N GLU A 68 -4.17 8.83 7.80
CA GLU A 68 -5.62 9.00 7.69
C GLU A 68 -6.36 7.81 8.32
N THR A 69 -6.99 8.07 9.45
CA THR A 69 -7.76 7.09 10.25
C THR A 69 -8.93 6.48 9.48
N LYS A 70 -9.41 7.15 8.42
CA LYS A 70 -10.45 6.62 7.52
C LYS A 70 -10.00 5.35 6.80
N TYR A 71 -8.69 5.13 6.65
CA TYR A 71 -8.09 3.96 6.01
C TYR A 71 -7.42 2.98 6.99
N PHE A 72 -7.53 3.22 8.30
CA PHE A 72 -7.00 2.29 9.29
C PHE A 72 -7.94 1.10 9.42
N ASN A 73 -7.54 -0.03 8.82
CA ASN A 73 -8.28 -1.29 8.86
C ASN A 73 -7.79 -2.23 9.97
N LEU A 74 -6.69 -1.89 10.63
CA LEU A 74 -6.11 -2.72 11.68
C LEU A 74 -6.79 -2.47 13.03
N PRO A 75 -6.95 -3.53 13.85
CA PRO A 75 -7.56 -3.41 15.18
C PRO A 75 -6.75 -2.45 16.06
N GLY A 76 -7.48 -1.65 16.84
CA GLY A 76 -6.89 -0.63 17.72
C GLY A 76 -6.49 0.68 17.02
N GLY A 77 -7.01 0.94 15.81
CA GLY A 77 -6.75 2.19 15.08
C GLY A 77 -5.29 2.33 14.67
N LYS A 78 -4.60 1.20 14.43
CA LYS A 78 -3.20 1.20 14.02
C LYS A 78 -3.07 1.65 12.56
N PRO A 79 -1.99 2.35 12.21
CA PRO A 79 -1.75 2.78 10.85
C PRO A 79 -1.64 1.59 9.90
N GLN A 80 -2.04 1.81 8.65
CA GLN A 80 -2.01 0.77 7.64
C GLN A 80 -0.56 0.34 7.37
N VAL A 81 -0.37 -0.98 7.30
CA VAL A 81 0.90 -1.59 6.96
C VAL A 81 0.88 -2.10 5.51
N LEU A 82 2.07 -2.16 4.91
CA LEU A 82 2.30 -2.77 3.62
C LEU A 82 3.09 -4.07 3.84
N GLY A 83 2.56 -5.19 3.38
CA GLY A 83 3.28 -6.45 3.40
C GLY A 83 4.19 -6.57 2.18
N LEU A 84 5.44 -6.97 2.40
CA LEU A 84 6.35 -7.35 1.33
C LEU A 84 6.75 -8.81 1.52
N VAL A 85 6.77 -9.56 0.42
CA VAL A 85 7.13 -10.97 0.41
C VAL A 85 7.94 -11.29 -0.83
N ARG A 86 9.03 -12.02 -0.65
CA ARG A 86 9.82 -12.52 -1.77
C ARG A 86 9.21 -13.81 -2.30
N SER A 87 8.95 -13.86 -3.61
CA SER A 87 8.57 -15.09 -4.30
C SER A 87 9.58 -15.34 -5.42
N GLY A 88 10.50 -16.29 -5.17
CA GLY A 88 11.62 -16.57 -6.05
C GLY A 88 12.54 -15.36 -6.22
N SER A 89 12.63 -14.84 -7.45
CA SER A 89 13.46 -13.67 -7.77
C SER A 89 12.73 -12.33 -7.64
N LYS A 90 11.41 -12.34 -7.44
CA LYS A 90 10.58 -11.13 -7.43
C LYS A 90 10.07 -10.82 -6.02
N VAL A 91 9.85 -9.53 -5.75
CA VAL A 91 9.19 -9.04 -4.54
C VAL A 91 7.74 -8.77 -4.89
N ASN A 92 6.82 -9.41 -4.17
CA ASN A 92 5.38 -9.15 -4.25
C ASN A 92 4.93 -8.32 -3.06
N PHE A 93 3.92 -7.49 -3.29
CA PHE A 93 3.30 -6.68 -2.25
C PHE A 93 1.96 -7.27 -1.80
N LYS A 94 1.64 -6.99 -0.54
CA LYS A 94 0.36 -7.26 0.11
C LYS A 94 -0.15 -5.94 0.67
N ASP A 95 -0.90 -5.23 -0.15
CA ASP A 95 -1.54 -3.95 0.19
C ASP A 95 -2.89 -4.14 0.89
N GLY A 96 -3.44 -5.36 0.88
CA GLY A 96 -4.74 -5.67 1.49
C GLY A 96 -5.91 -5.45 0.54
N ALA A 97 -5.66 -4.95 -0.66
CA ALA A 97 -6.60 -4.98 -1.77
C ALA A 97 -6.35 -6.27 -2.56
N PHE A 98 -7.06 -7.35 -2.22
CA PHE A 98 -6.98 -8.59 -2.98
C PHE A 98 -8.02 -8.60 -4.09
N ASP A 99 -7.56 -8.49 -5.34
CA ASP A 99 -8.38 -8.74 -6.51
C ASP A 99 -7.91 -10.05 -7.17
N PRO A 100 -8.73 -11.11 -7.26
CA PRO A 100 -8.34 -12.38 -7.88
C PRO A 100 -8.17 -12.30 -9.40
N ALA A 101 -8.74 -11.28 -10.06
CA ALA A 101 -8.56 -11.05 -11.49
C ALA A 101 -7.25 -10.31 -11.81
N GLU A 102 -6.69 -9.61 -10.81
CA GLU A 102 -5.45 -8.88 -10.93
C GLU A 102 -4.31 -9.55 -10.15
N GLY A 103 -3.23 -9.92 -10.85
CA GLY A 103 -2.03 -10.44 -10.18
C GLY A 103 -1.46 -9.45 -9.14
N PRO A 104 -0.71 -9.93 -8.12
CA PRO A 104 -0.15 -9.08 -7.09
C PRO A 104 0.79 -8.03 -7.68
N VAL A 105 0.91 -6.88 -7.03
CA VAL A 105 1.90 -5.87 -7.38
C VAL A 105 3.31 -6.46 -7.21
N THR A 106 4.20 -6.20 -8.16
CA THR A 106 5.58 -6.66 -8.16
C THR A 106 6.57 -5.51 -8.34
N VAL A 107 7.81 -5.72 -7.89
CA VAL A 107 8.89 -4.78 -8.18
C VAL A 107 9.41 -5.02 -9.59
N ALA A 108 9.22 -4.04 -10.47
CA ALA A 108 9.76 -4.03 -11.83
C ALA A 108 11.26 -3.71 -11.82
N GLN A 109 11.68 -2.75 -10.99
CA GLN A 109 13.08 -2.42 -10.82
C GLN A 109 13.36 -2.02 -9.37
N ALA A 110 14.34 -2.69 -8.76
CA ALA A 110 14.64 -2.59 -7.35
C ALA A 110 15.87 -1.73 -7.05
N ASP A 111 15.97 -1.28 -5.81
CA ASP A 111 17.22 -0.83 -5.17
C ASP A 111 17.86 0.43 -5.76
N PHE A 112 17.06 1.43 -6.13
CA PHE A 112 17.60 2.76 -6.46
C PHE A 112 17.92 3.53 -5.18
N GLN A 113 19.21 3.74 -4.90
CA GLN A 113 19.62 4.54 -3.74
C GLN A 113 19.53 6.02 -4.07
N ALA A 114 18.71 6.74 -3.31
CA ALA A 114 18.56 8.18 -3.37
C ALA A 114 19.04 8.77 -2.04
N ALA A 115 20.32 9.11 -1.95
CA ALA A 115 20.96 9.58 -0.72
C ALA A 115 20.69 8.66 0.50
N LYS A 116 19.71 9.02 1.35
CA LYS A 116 19.32 8.25 2.55
C LYS A 116 18.09 7.34 2.33
N SER A 117 17.42 7.46 1.19
CA SER A 117 16.21 6.70 0.85
C SER A 117 16.47 5.64 -0.23
N VAL A 118 15.51 4.75 -0.41
CA VAL A 118 15.50 3.73 -1.46
C VAL A 118 14.23 3.89 -2.29
N LEU A 119 14.37 3.86 -3.60
CA LEU A 119 13.27 3.87 -4.54
C LEU A 119 13.16 2.50 -5.21
N HIS A 120 11.95 1.98 -5.28
CA HIS A 120 11.63 0.77 -6.04
C HIS A 120 10.53 1.10 -7.04
N ILE A 121 10.74 0.71 -8.29
CA ILE A 121 9.75 0.87 -9.36
C ILE A 121 8.82 -0.34 -9.34
N VAL A 122 7.52 -0.08 -9.29
CA VAL A 122 6.47 -1.11 -9.24
C VAL A 122 5.62 -1.09 -10.50
N ASP A 123 5.15 -2.27 -10.93
CA ASP A 123 4.35 -2.40 -12.16
C ASP A 123 2.90 -1.92 -12.00
N LYS A 124 2.45 -1.72 -10.76
CA LYS A 124 1.09 -1.31 -10.41
C LYS A 124 1.08 -0.32 -9.25
N ILE A 125 -0.01 0.45 -9.16
CA ILE A 125 -0.29 1.32 -8.02
C ILE A 125 -0.76 0.47 -6.85
N LEU A 126 -0.17 0.70 -5.67
CA LEU A 126 -0.62 0.11 -4.41
C LEU A 126 -1.97 0.71 -4.04
N GLN A 127 -2.99 -0.14 -3.89
CA GLN A 127 -4.32 0.33 -3.55
C GLN A 127 -4.48 0.36 -2.04
N ILE A 128 -5.06 1.45 -1.53
CA ILE A 128 -5.41 1.49 -0.12
C ILE A 128 -6.56 0.51 0.10
N PRO A 129 -6.45 -0.42 1.06
CA PRO A 129 -7.55 -1.31 1.38
C PRO A 129 -8.74 -0.47 1.87
N ARG A 130 -9.88 -0.61 1.18
CA ARG A 130 -11.12 0.04 1.59
C ARG A 130 -11.59 -0.63 2.87
N LYS A 131 -12.09 0.17 3.83
CA LYS A 131 -12.83 -0.38 4.96
C LYS A 131 -13.95 -1.25 4.42
N SER A 132 -14.01 -2.50 4.85
CA SER A 132 -15.17 -3.35 4.66
C SER A 132 -16.32 -2.68 5.39
N THR A 133 -17.06 -1.80 4.73
CA THR A 133 -18.36 -1.33 5.24
C THR A 133 -19.20 -2.57 5.40
N HIS A 134 -19.45 -2.92 6.65
CA HIS A 134 -20.14 -4.12 7.05
C HIS A 134 -21.60 -4.04 6.56
N ASN A 135 -21.84 -4.51 5.35
CA ASN A 135 -23.11 -5.13 4.97
C ASN A 135 -22.92 -6.65 4.95
N LEU A 136 -22.46 -7.19 6.09
CA LEU A 136 -22.75 -8.57 6.49
C LEU A 136 -24.01 -8.57 7.37
N GLY A 137 -24.98 -7.72 7.03
CA GLY A 137 -26.35 -7.74 7.52
C GLY A 137 -27.27 -7.84 6.30
N GLY A 138 -27.87 -9.02 6.09
CA GLY A 138 -28.76 -9.32 4.97
C GLY A 138 -28.02 -10.07 3.86
N GLN A 139 -27.93 -11.40 3.89
CA GLN A 139 -29.07 -12.30 3.76
C GLN A 139 -28.93 -13.50 4.69
N SER A 140 -29.27 -13.37 5.97
CA SER A 140 -29.96 -14.49 6.59
C SER A 140 -31.43 -14.17 6.39
N LYS A 141 -32.00 -14.63 5.27
CA LYS A 141 -33.39 -15.06 5.27
C LYS A 141 -33.47 -16.22 6.27
N ILE A 142 -33.44 -15.87 7.56
CA ILE A 142 -34.14 -16.61 8.58
C ILE A 142 -35.58 -16.45 8.15
N CYS A 143 -36.07 -17.47 7.45
CA CYS A 143 -37.49 -17.69 7.26
C CYS A 143 -38.06 -17.92 8.66
N ASP A 144 -38.28 -16.84 9.39
CA ASP A 144 -39.35 -16.74 10.36
C ASP A 144 -40.64 -16.67 9.56
N PHE A 145 -41.19 -17.85 9.26
CA PHE A 145 -42.61 -17.98 8.97
C PHE A 145 -43.21 -18.81 10.09
N GLY A 146 -43.34 -18.17 11.25
CA GLY A 146 -44.61 -18.09 11.96
C GLY A 146 -45.33 -19.42 12.18
N GLU A 147 -45.12 -19.96 13.38
CA GLU A 147 -46.15 -20.70 14.09
C GLU A 147 -47.43 -19.85 14.16
N ARG A 148 -48.53 -20.32 13.55
CA ARG A 148 -49.89 -19.86 13.85
C ARG A 148 -50.96 -20.81 13.29
N ALA A 149 -51.55 -21.54 14.25
CA ALA A 149 -52.90 -22.12 14.32
C ALA A 149 -53.35 -23.11 13.23
#